data_AF-E0SRW3-F1
#
_entry.id   AF-E0SRW3-F1
#
_cell.length_a   1.000
_cell.length_b   1.000
_cell.length_c   1.000
_cell.angle_alpha   90.00
_cell.angle_beta   90.00
_cell.angle_gamma   90.00
#
_symmetry.space_group_name_H-M   'P 1'
#
loop_
_entity.id
_entity.type
_entity.pdbx_description
1 polymer ?
#
loop_
_entity_poly.entity_id
_entity_poly.type
_entity_poly.pdbx_seq_one_letter_code
_entity_poly.pdbx_strand_id
1 'polypeptide(L)'
;MRKIKIVFAGREIEFVDRDIALKQIEEFAERGTYPVYVIYGPEGCGKTTFFKQAKAILEDYGYSVVHINPLAESIGERFSISEELKELARELGAYILKDASSLIEKAVELLYTAVRRGIRRRIAILADDVFQAIGLDKAEQIVKSFLNMIEWPSIRYEKIVVLVASSEGITMERVGRHDWSFMYTLWNMSRDGFKQLYEVLPDPKLPFDDVWRITGGNPRILEILVKNGWNVDIVINNIVVGKRLVDVIDNMNDYEKDILRKAIEDPDALRGKEAVSIKKILIEKNLIIYIPVYRESYLWIDVPPPEKDLELGIGRHYAWQTPLHREAVRRALEN
;
A
#
# COMPACT_ATOMS: atom_id res chain seq x y z
N MET A 1 -20.99 -8.83 5.55
CA MET A 1 -20.03 -7.72 5.43
C MET A 1 -20.50 -6.74 4.37
N ARG A 2 -20.62 -5.45 4.71
CA ARG A 2 -21.02 -4.41 3.77
C ARG A 2 -19.84 -4.05 2.86
N LYS A 3 -20.01 -4.17 1.54
CA LYS A 3 -19.03 -3.67 0.56
C LYS A 3 -19.18 -2.16 0.45
N ILE A 4 -18.07 -1.42 0.57
CA ILE A 4 -18.09 0.03 0.37
C ILE A 4 -18.21 0.35 -1.12
N LYS A 5 -18.73 1.54 -1.42
CA LYS A 5 -18.67 2.11 -2.76
C LYS A 5 -17.41 2.95 -2.93
N ILE A 6 -16.77 2.83 -4.08
CA ILE A 6 -15.53 3.52 -4.42
C ILE A 6 -15.61 4.08 -5.84
N VAL A 7 -14.83 5.12 -6.12
CA VAL A 7 -14.66 5.63 -7.49
C VAL A 7 -13.47 4.94 -8.13
N PHE A 8 -13.69 4.31 -9.29
CA PHE A 8 -12.66 3.68 -10.10
C PHE A 8 -12.88 4.04 -11.57
N ALA A 9 -11.84 4.56 -12.24
CA ALA A 9 -11.92 4.97 -13.65
C ALA A 9 -13.11 5.91 -13.95
N GLY A 10 -13.39 6.84 -13.03
CA GLY A 10 -14.49 7.80 -13.14
C GLY A 10 -15.89 7.25 -12.87
N ARG A 11 -16.01 6.04 -12.28
CA ARG A 11 -17.29 5.37 -12.00
C ARG A 11 -17.39 4.94 -10.56
N GLU A 12 -18.59 5.04 -10.00
CA GLU A 12 -18.88 4.44 -8.70
C GLU A 12 -19.09 2.93 -8.86
N ILE A 13 -18.29 2.12 -8.16
CA ILE A 13 -18.39 0.66 -8.12
C ILE A 13 -18.39 0.17 -6.67
N GLU A 14 -18.88 -1.05 -6.43
CA GLU A 14 -18.69 -1.70 -5.14
C GLU A 14 -17.27 -2.25 -5.02
N PHE A 15 -16.77 -2.40 -3.79
CA PHE A 15 -15.50 -3.06 -3.51
C PHE A 15 -15.49 -4.51 -4.05
N VAL A 16 -14.42 -4.90 -4.72
CA VAL A 16 -14.29 -6.17 -5.45
C VAL A 16 -13.08 -6.96 -4.95
N ASP A 17 -13.22 -8.30 -4.90
CA ASP A 17 -12.18 -9.27 -4.48
C ASP A 17 -11.66 -9.06 -3.04
N ARG A 18 -10.46 -9.59 -2.74
CA ARG A 18 -9.73 -9.50 -1.46
C ARG A 18 -10.38 -10.27 -0.32
N ASP A 19 -11.20 -11.29 -0.60
CA ASP A 19 -11.98 -11.99 0.42
C ASP A 19 -11.11 -12.56 1.57
N ILE A 20 -9.90 -13.05 1.27
CA ILE A 20 -8.96 -13.52 2.29
C ILE A 20 -8.48 -12.36 3.17
N ALA A 21 -8.11 -11.23 2.57
CA ALA A 21 -7.71 -10.04 3.33
C ALA A 21 -8.84 -9.52 4.22
N LEU A 22 -10.07 -9.52 3.73
CA LEU A 22 -11.23 -9.05 4.51
C LEU A 22 -11.47 -9.97 5.71
N LYS A 23 -11.34 -11.29 5.53
CA LYS A 23 -11.37 -12.25 6.64
C LYS A 23 -10.22 -12.03 7.65
N GLN A 24 -9.01 -11.70 7.18
CA GLN A 24 -7.91 -11.34 8.06
C GLN A 24 -8.23 -10.09 8.90
N ILE A 25 -8.92 -9.10 8.34
CA ILE A 25 -9.40 -7.94 9.12
C ILE A 25 -10.41 -8.35 10.19
N GLU A 26 -11.34 -9.26 9.87
CA GLU A 26 -12.28 -9.82 10.85
C GLU A 26 -11.52 -10.52 12.00
N GLU A 27 -10.51 -11.34 11.69
CA GLU A 27 -9.64 -11.98 12.70
C GLU A 27 -8.89 -10.95 13.56
N PHE A 28 -8.39 -9.86 12.95
CA PHE A 28 -7.75 -8.76 13.68
C PHE A 28 -8.75 -8.01 14.56
N ALA A 29 -9.99 -7.83 14.11
CA ALA A 29 -11.06 -7.23 14.91
C ALA A 29 -11.45 -8.13 16.11
N GLU A 30 -11.33 -9.44 15.96
CA GLU A 30 -11.61 -10.40 17.04
C GLU A 30 -10.50 -10.46 18.09
N ARG A 31 -9.22 -10.37 17.71
CA ARG A 31 -8.12 -10.55 18.68
C ARG A 31 -7.34 -9.29 19.03
N GLY A 32 -7.55 -8.21 18.28
CA GLY A 32 -6.67 -7.04 18.27
C GLY A 32 -5.38 -7.31 17.48
N THR A 33 -4.48 -6.33 17.46
CA THR A 33 -3.16 -6.45 16.81
C THR A 33 -2.04 -6.36 17.82
N TYR A 34 -1.06 -7.24 17.72
CA TYR A 34 0.22 -7.14 18.41
C TYR A 34 1.32 -7.80 17.57
N PRO A 35 2.48 -7.15 17.34
CA PRO A 35 2.78 -5.74 17.61
C PRO A 35 2.06 -4.84 16.59
N VAL A 36 2.67 -3.77 16.08
CA VAL A 36 2.07 -2.94 15.01
C VAL A 36 2.08 -3.69 13.69
N TYR A 37 0.97 -3.78 12.96
CA TYR A 37 0.95 -4.45 11.65
C TYR A 37 1.18 -3.44 10.53
N VAL A 38 2.28 -3.61 9.80
CA VAL A 38 2.66 -2.75 8.68
C VAL A 38 2.44 -3.51 7.39
N ILE A 39 1.59 -2.98 6.52
CA ILE A 39 1.17 -3.57 5.25
C ILE A 39 1.91 -2.85 4.13
N TYR A 40 2.88 -3.55 3.56
CA TYR A 40 3.70 -3.10 2.45
C TYR A 40 3.19 -3.70 1.13
N GLY A 41 3.45 -3.06 -0.01
CA GLY A 41 3.08 -3.63 -1.30
C GLY A 41 3.27 -2.68 -2.47
N PRO A 42 3.09 -3.15 -3.71
CA PRO A 42 3.29 -2.32 -4.89
C PRO A 42 2.48 -1.01 -4.87
N GLU A 43 3.03 0.02 -5.49
CA GLU A 43 2.36 1.30 -5.70
C GLU A 43 1.06 1.04 -6.49
N GLY A 44 -0.07 1.45 -5.94
CA GLY A 44 -1.35 1.29 -6.63
C GLY A 44 -1.98 -0.09 -6.57
N CYS A 45 -1.47 -1.03 -5.75
CA CYS A 45 -2.10 -2.35 -5.55
C CYS A 45 -3.44 -2.33 -4.80
N GLY A 46 -3.86 -1.16 -4.28
CA GLY A 46 -5.17 -0.97 -3.63
C GLY A 46 -5.15 -0.88 -2.10
N LYS A 47 -4.01 -0.61 -1.45
CA LYS A 47 -3.89 -0.47 0.02
C LYS A 47 -4.89 0.52 0.64
N THR A 48 -4.99 1.73 0.09
CA THR A 48 -5.95 2.75 0.56
C THR A 48 -7.40 2.27 0.47
N THR A 49 -7.77 1.65 -0.65
CA THR A 49 -9.11 1.10 -0.87
C THR A 49 -9.40 -0.03 0.12
N PHE A 50 -8.41 -0.90 0.34
CA PHE A 50 -8.46 -1.94 1.36
C PHE A 50 -8.64 -1.36 2.76
N PHE A 51 -7.94 -0.27 3.13
CA PHE A 51 -8.10 0.40 4.42
C PHE A 51 -9.49 1.02 4.59
N LYS A 52 -10.05 1.61 3.53
CA LYS A 52 -11.44 2.10 3.53
C LYS A 52 -12.43 0.96 3.81
N GLN A 53 -12.24 -0.22 3.21
CA GLN A 53 -13.08 -1.39 3.47
C GLN A 53 -12.83 -1.99 4.88
N ALA A 54 -11.57 -2.02 5.33
CA ALA A 54 -11.20 -2.47 6.67
C ALA A 54 -11.83 -1.59 7.77
N LYS A 55 -11.90 -0.27 7.54
CA LYS A 55 -12.63 0.66 8.42
C LYS A 55 -14.08 0.22 8.62
N ALA A 56 -14.79 -0.08 7.53
CA ALA A 56 -16.19 -0.51 7.60
C ALA A 56 -16.36 -1.82 8.39
N ILE A 57 -15.46 -2.79 8.19
CA ILE A 57 -15.46 -4.04 8.95
C ILE A 57 -15.23 -3.76 10.45
N LEU A 58 -14.22 -2.96 10.78
CA LEU A 58 -13.91 -2.64 12.18
C LEU A 58 -15.08 -1.90 12.86
N GLU A 59 -15.76 -1.01 12.14
CA GLU A 59 -16.98 -0.34 12.62
C GLU A 59 -18.11 -1.33 12.93
N ASP A 60 -18.32 -2.33 12.07
CA ASP A 60 -19.28 -3.43 12.29
C ASP A 60 -18.92 -4.27 13.53
N TYR A 61 -17.62 -4.40 13.83
CA TYR A 61 -17.09 -5.06 15.05
C TYR A 61 -17.09 -4.16 16.30
N GLY A 62 -17.68 -2.96 16.20
CA GLY A 62 -17.86 -2.04 17.31
C GLY A 62 -16.62 -1.23 17.67
N TYR A 63 -15.71 -1.01 16.73
CA TYR A 63 -14.55 -0.14 16.91
C TYR A 63 -14.88 1.32 16.61
N SER A 64 -14.37 2.25 17.42
CA SER A 64 -14.15 3.62 16.98
C SER A 64 -12.88 3.68 16.15
N VAL A 65 -13.01 4.05 14.87
CA VAL A 65 -11.92 3.98 13.89
C VAL A 65 -11.49 5.37 13.46
N VAL A 66 -10.18 5.59 13.41
CA VAL A 66 -9.56 6.75 12.75
C VAL A 66 -8.67 6.26 11.61
N HIS A 67 -9.01 6.65 10.39
CA HIS A 67 -8.22 6.43 9.19
C HIS A 67 -7.55 7.74 8.76
N ILE A 68 -6.21 7.73 8.73
CA ILE A 68 -5.36 8.89 8.46
C ILE A 68 -4.68 8.64 7.13
N ASN A 69 -4.87 9.53 6.16
CA ASN A 69 -4.17 9.52 4.88
C ASN A 69 -3.70 10.93 4.51
N PRO A 70 -2.55 11.39 5.03
CA PRO A 70 -2.14 12.79 4.91
C PRO A 70 -1.95 13.26 3.46
N LEU A 71 -1.71 12.33 2.52
CA LEU A 71 -1.49 12.61 1.11
C LEU A 71 -2.79 12.68 0.28
N ALA A 72 -3.94 12.37 0.88
CA ALA A 72 -5.22 12.48 0.17
C ALA A 72 -5.54 13.93 -0.23
N GLU A 73 -6.29 14.13 -1.32
CA GLU A 73 -6.61 15.46 -1.83
C GLU A 73 -7.64 16.18 -0.94
N SER A 74 -8.64 15.47 -0.43
CA SER A 74 -9.73 16.05 0.36
C SER A 74 -9.46 15.93 1.88
N ILE A 75 -9.87 16.94 2.64
CA ILE A 75 -9.74 16.94 4.12
C ILE A 75 -10.47 15.74 4.75
N GLY A 76 -11.65 15.38 4.21
CA GLY A 76 -12.44 14.26 4.71
C GLY A 76 -11.79 12.89 4.49
N GLU A 77 -10.95 12.76 3.46
CA GLU A 77 -10.15 11.55 3.24
C GLU A 77 -8.85 11.56 4.03
N ARG A 78 -8.25 12.74 4.27
CA ARG A 78 -7.06 12.85 5.10
C ARG A 78 -7.28 12.39 6.53
N PHE A 79 -8.48 12.64 7.05
CA PHE A 79 -8.86 12.32 8.42
C PHE A 79 -10.29 11.77 8.45
N SER A 80 -10.44 10.49 8.10
CA SER A 80 -11.72 9.80 8.08
C SER A 80 -11.96 9.08 9.40
N ILE A 81 -13.04 9.44 10.09
CA ILE A 81 -13.35 8.91 11.42
C ILE A 81 -14.72 8.22 11.41
N SER A 82 -14.98 7.36 12.40
CA SER A 82 -16.31 6.79 12.62
C SER A 82 -17.32 7.87 13.01
N GLU A 83 -18.59 7.66 12.67
CA GLU A 83 -19.65 8.66 12.83
C GLU A 83 -19.79 9.16 14.27
N GLU A 84 -19.68 8.26 15.25
CA GLU A 84 -19.76 8.58 16.68
C GLU A 84 -18.62 9.47 17.17
N LEU A 85 -17.53 9.59 16.41
CA LEU A 85 -16.39 10.45 16.74
C LEU A 85 -16.53 11.87 16.18
N LYS A 86 -17.50 12.16 15.30
CA LYS A 86 -17.59 13.46 14.61
C LYS A 86 -17.80 14.64 15.53
N GLU A 87 -18.67 14.51 16.53
CA GLU A 87 -18.90 15.58 17.50
C GLU A 87 -17.64 15.86 18.31
N LEU A 88 -17.02 14.81 18.84
CA LEU A 88 -15.77 14.90 19.58
C LEU A 88 -14.63 15.48 18.73
N ALA A 89 -14.54 15.10 17.46
CA ALA A 89 -13.53 15.64 16.54
C ALA A 89 -13.72 17.15 16.29
N ARG A 90 -14.96 17.65 16.26
CA ARG A 90 -15.24 19.09 16.18
C ARG A 90 -14.83 19.80 17.47
N GLU A 91 -15.18 19.25 18.64
CA GLU A 91 -14.78 19.80 19.94
C GLU A 91 -13.24 19.89 20.07
N LEU A 92 -12.53 18.88 19.59
CA LEU A 92 -11.06 18.81 19.66
C LEU A 92 -10.35 19.55 18.51
N GLY A 93 -11.08 20.18 17.59
CA GLY A 93 -10.52 20.94 16.48
C GLY A 93 -9.77 20.09 15.43
N ALA A 94 -10.13 18.83 15.27
CA ALA A 94 -9.36 17.89 14.45
C ALA A 94 -9.30 18.23 12.95
N TYR A 95 -10.31 18.94 12.43
CA TYR A 95 -10.41 19.30 11.00
C TYR A 95 -9.55 20.49 10.59
N ILE A 96 -8.89 21.17 11.53
CA ILE A 96 -8.06 22.35 11.27
C ILE A 96 -6.62 21.96 10.87
N LEU A 97 -6.23 20.71 11.16
CA LEU A 97 -4.87 20.20 11.04
C LEU A 97 -4.51 19.92 9.57
N LYS A 98 -3.26 20.21 9.21
CA LYS A 98 -2.75 20.07 7.84
C LYS A 98 -1.53 19.16 7.70
N ASP A 99 -0.70 19.05 8.73
CA ASP A 99 0.48 18.19 8.71
C ASP A 99 0.19 16.80 9.30
N ALA A 100 0.94 15.81 8.85
CA ALA A 100 0.74 14.41 9.19
C ALA A 100 0.98 14.09 10.68
N SER A 101 1.96 14.75 11.31
CA SER A 101 2.28 14.51 12.73
C SER A 101 1.13 14.96 13.63
N SER A 102 0.62 16.17 13.41
CA SER A 102 -0.54 16.68 14.15
C SER A 102 -1.78 15.81 13.96
N LEU A 103 -2.02 15.30 12.75
CA LEU A 103 -3.15 14.38 12.50
C LEU A 103 -3.03 13.09 13.31
N ILE A 104 -1.84 12.52 13.45
CA ILE A 104 -1.60 11.31 14.23
C ILE A 104 -1.80 11.58 15.72
N GLU A 105 -1.21 12.65 16.25
CA GLU A 105 -1.40 13.05 17.66
C GLU A 105 -2.88 13.24 17.98
N LYS A 106 -3.62 13.93 17.10
CA LYS A 106 -5.05 14.15 17.24
C LYS A 106 -5.88 12.87 17.13
N ALA A 107 -5.49 11.92 16.27
CA ALA A 107 -6.13 10.62 16.19
C ALA A 107 -6.05 9.87 17.52
N VAL A 108 -4.87 9.87 18.14
CA VAL A 108 -4.64 9.25 19.45
C VAL A 108 -5.48 9.95 20.53
N GLU A 109 -5.45 11.28 20.57
CA GLU A 109 -6.24 12.08 21.50
C GLU A 109 -7.75 11.79 21.36
N LEU A 110 -8.24 11.75 20.12
CA LEU A 110 -9.64 11.49 19.79
C LEU A 110 -10.08 10.11 20.28
N LEU A 111 -9.33 9.06 19.95
CA LEU A 111 -9.64 7.68 20.35
C LEU A 111 -9.57 7.51 21.87
N TYR A 112 -8.55 8.07 22.52
CA TYR A 112 -8.43 7.95 23.98
C TYR A 112 -9.54 8.71 24.69
N THR A 113 -9.93 9.87 24.18
CA THR A 113 -11.05 10.63 24.72
C THR A 113 -12.38 9.91 24.50
N ALA A 114 -12.57 9.26 23.35
CA ALA A 114 -13.74 8.42 23.09
C ALA A 114 -13.87 7.28 24.11
N VAL A 115 -12.76 6.60 24.45
CA VAL A 115 -12.75 5.54 25.48
C VAL A 115 -13.05 6.13 26.87
N ARG A 116 -12.44 7.26 27.25
CA ARG A 116 -12.70 7.91 28.55
C ARG A 116 -14.16 8.36 28.71
N ARG A 117 -14.77 8.84 27.63
CA ARG A 117 -16.19 9.22 27.60
C ARG A 117 -17.15 8.04 27.47
N GLY A 118 -16.63 6.82 27.35
CA GLY A 118 -17.44 5.60 27.25
C GLY A 118 -18.17 5.45 25.91
N ILE A 119 -17.74 6.14 24.84
CA ILE A 119 -18.35 6.04 23.51
C ILE A 119 -18.22 4.61 22.99
N ARG A 120 -16.97 4.13 22.88
CA ARG A 120 -16.63 2.74 22.58
C ARG A 120 -15.35 2.37 23.31
N ARG A 121 -15.21 1.07 23.63
CA ARG A 121 -14.01 0.52 24.28
C ARG A 121 -13.07 -0.19 23.30
N ARG A 122 -13.46 -0.36 22.04
CA ARG A 122 -12.60 -0.89 20.98
C ARG A 122 -12.17 0.27 20.09
N ILE A 123 -10.87 0.41 19.84
CA ILE A 123 -10.30 1.53 19.09
C ILE A 123 -9.40 1.05 17.96
N ALA A 124 -9.41 1.73 16.82
CA ALA A 124 -8.57 1.37 15.69
C ALA A 124 -7.93 2.59 15.03
N ILE A 125 -6.67 2.43 14.65
CA ILE A 125 -5.91 3.40 13.85
C ILE A 125 -5.50 2.71 12.55
N LEU A 126 -5.93 3.31 11.44
CA LEU A 126 -5.52 2.93 10.09
C LEU A 126 -4.67 4.07 9.53
N ALA A 127 -3.36 3.89 9.44
CA ALA A 127 -2.43 4.93 9.01
C ALA A 127 -1.93 4.64 7.59
N ASP A 128 -2.42 5.38 6.60
CA ASP A 128 -2.16 5.18 5.17
C ASP A 128 -1.19 6.24 4.64
N ASP A 129 -0.10 5.79 4.00
CA ASP A 129 0.98 6.62 3.45
C ASP A 129 1.52 7.71 4.43
N VAL A 130 1.45 7.44 5.74
CA VAL A 130 1.90 8.39 6.77
C VAL A 130 3.41 8.60 6.78
N PHE A 131 4.20 7.58 6.42
CA PHE A 131 5.66 7.64 6.44
C PHE A 131 6.24 8.61 5.40
N GLN A 132 5.66 8.59 4.20
CA GLN A 132 6.03 9.51 3.13
C GLN A 132 5.73 10.97 3.54
N ALA A 133 4.62 11.20 4.26
CA ALA A 133 4.19 12.53 4.65
C ALA A 133 5.00 13.13 5.82
N ILE A 134 5.45 12.32 6.78
CA ILE A 134 6.21 12.78 7.96
C ILE A 134 7.73 12.82 7.73
N GLY A 135 8.22 12.08 6.73
CA GLY A 135 9.64 11.81 6.52
C GLY A 135 10.07 10.42 7.02
N LEU A 136 10.88 9.73 6.22
CA LEU A 136 11.37 8.36 6.50
C LEU A 136 12.21 8.25 7.78
N ASP A 137 12.76 9.36 8.27
CA ASP A 137 13.48 9.47 9.54
C ASP A 137 12.56 9.38 10.76
N LYS A 138 11.28 9.72 10.62
CA LYS A 138 10.29 9.68 11.71
C LYS A 138 9.44 8.41 11.73
N ALA A 139 9.51 7.58 10.69
CA ALA A 139 8.72 6.33 10.58
C ALA A 139 8.89 5.43 11.82
N GLU A 140 10.12 5.23 12.28
CA GLU A 140 10.44 4.42 13.47
C GLU A 140 9.78 4.97 14.75
N GLN A 141 9.79 6.29 14.94
CA GLN A 141 9.19 6.94 16.10
C GLN A 141 7.68 6.76 16.14
N ILE A 142 7.02 6.86 14.98
CA ILE A 142 5.57 6.67 14.87
C ILE A 142 5.17 5.22 15.14
N VAL A 143 5.88 4.26 14.54
CA VAL A 143 5.66 2.84 14.82
C VAL A 143 5.87 2.54 16.30
N LYS A 144 6.90 3.12 16.92
CA LYS A 144 7.13 2.97 18.37
C LYS A 144 6.01 3.59 19.21
N SER A 145 5.49 4.76 18.80
CA SER A 145 4.34 5.40 19.45
C SER A 145 3.10 4.50 19.39
N PHE A 146 2.80 3.94 18.21
CA PHE A 146 1.73 2.98 18.03
C PHE A 146 1.92 1.70 18.85
N LEU A 147 3.14 1.16 18.92
CA LEU A 147 3.43 0.02 19.78
C LEU A 147 3.16 0.33 21.25
N ASN A 148 3.57 1.52 21.72
CA ASN A 148 3.32 1.94 23.10
C ASN A 148 1.81 2.06 23.39
N MET A 149 0.99 2.41 22.40
CA MET A 149 -0.46 2.38 22.56
C MET A 149 -0.99 0.96 22.78
N ILE A 150 -0.30 -0.07 22.27
CA ILE A 150 -0.69 -1.47 22.41
C ILE A 150 -0.14 -2.07 23.72
N GLU A 151 1.14 -1.86 24.01
CA GLU A 151 1.85 -2.46 25.16
C GLU A 151 1.62 -1.72 26.48
N TRP A 152 1.65 -0.38 26.43
CA TRP A 152 1.65 0.49 27.61
C TRP A 152 0.63 1.61 27.49
N PRO A 153 -0.67 1.29 27.28
CA PRO A 153 -1.68 2.31 27.09
C PRO A 153 -1.90 3.13 28.35
N SER A 154 -2.04 4.45 28.19
CA SER A 154 -2.37 5.37 29.30
C SER A 154 -3.84 5.31 29.74
N ILE A 155 -4.65 4.47 29.08
CA ILE A 155 -6.07 4.27 29.35
C ILE A 155 -6.45 2.78 29.19
N ARG A 156 -7.57 2.35 29.78
CA ARG A 156 -8.08 0.98 29.62
C ARG A 156 -9.11 0.89 28.50
N TYR A 157 -8.71 0.41 27.33
CA TYR A 157 -9.61 -0.07 26.28
C TYR A 157 -9.83 -1.59 26.37
N GLU A 158 -10.77 -2.13 25.61
CA GLU A 158 -11.03 -3.57 25.46
C GLU A 158 -10.10 -4.18 24.41
N LYS A 159 -10.05 -3.61 23.20
CA LYS A 159 -9.18 -4.05 22.10
C LYS A 159 -8.67 -2.87 21.28
N ILE A 160 -7.49 -3.06 20.69
CA ILE A 160 -6.88 -2.11 19.75
C ILE A 160 -6.50 -2.81 18.45
N VAL A 161 -6.72 -2.14 17.32
CA VAL A 161 -6.21 -2.54 16.00
C VAL A 161 -5.37 -1.38 15.46
N VAL A 162 -4.11 -1.64 15.13
CA VAL A 162 -3.23 -0.66 14.48
C VAL A 162 -2.67 -1.24 13.20
N LEU A 163 -3.09 -0.67 12.07
CA LEU A 163 -2.62 -1.02 10.73
C LEU A 163 -1.95 0.18 10.10
N VAL A 164 -0.77 -0.03 9.49
CA VAL A 164 -0.04 1.03 8.79
C VAL A 164 0.24 0.58 7.35
N ALA A 165 -0.20 1.33 6.35
CA ALA A 165 0.10 1.04 4.95
C ALA A 165 1.29 1.87 4.46
N SER A 166 2.17 1.24 3.68
CA SER A 166 3.29 1.92 3.02
C SER A 166 3.57 1.32 1.64
N SER A 167 3.94 2.17 0.69
CA SER A 167 4.42 1.76 -0.64
C SER A 167 5.94 1.85 -0.78
N GLU A 168 6.67 2.25 0.27
CA GLU A 168 8.09 2.60 0.21
C GLU A 168 8.99 1.47 0.75
N GLY A 169 9.85 0.93 -0.10
CA GLY A 169 10.77 -0.16 0.29
C GLY A 169 11.80 0.25 1.35
N ILE A 170 12.19 1.53 1.38
CA ILE A 170 13.13 2.07 2.38
C ILE A 170 12.52 2.00 3.79
N THR A 171 11.22 2.26 3.90
CA THR A 171 10.52 2.20 5.18
C THR A 171 10.47 0.77 5.72
N MET A 172 10.32 -0.21 4.83
CA MET A 172 10.37 -1.63 5.19
C MET A 172 11.72 -1.99 5.83
N GLU A 173 12.84 -1.60 5.23
CA GLU A 173 14.17 -1.91 5.79
C GLU A 173 14.41 -1.25 7.16
N ARG A 174 13.89 -0.03 7.36
CA ARG A 174 14.07 0.71 8.62
C ARG A 174 13.19 0.20 9.75
N VAL A 175 11.91 -0.02 9.47
CA VAL A 175 10.92 -0.42 10.47
C VAL A 175 10.99 -1.93 10.75
N GLY A 176 11.15 -2.74 9.69
CA GLY A 176 11.13 -4.20 9.78
C GLY A 176 12.34 -4.84 10.46
N ARG A 177 13.40 -4.07 10.77
CA ARG A 177 14.55 -4.56 11.56
C ARG A 177 14.29 -4.62 13.07
N HIS A 178 13.15 -4.10 13.52
CA HIS A 178 12.76 -4.06 14.93
C HIS A 178 11.56 -4.97 15.19
N ASP A 179 11.48 -5.52 16.40
CA ASP A 179 10.32 -6.31 16.87
C ASP A 179 9.09 -5.44 17.19
N TRP A 180 9.11 -4.16 16.83
CA TRP A 180 8.01 -3.22 17.07
C TRP A 180 6.86 -3.37 16.08
N SER A 181 7.10 -4.09 14.98
CA SER A 181 6.14 -4.27 13.92
C SER A 181 6.26 -5.64 13.29
N PHE A 182 5.12 -6.15 12.84
CA PHE A 182 5.05 -7.29 11.95
C PHE A 182 4.76 -6.79 10.54
N MET A 183 5.61 -7.20 9.58
CA MET A 183 5.49 -6.79 8.18
C MET A 183 4.64 -7.79 7.41
N TYR A 184 3.51 -7.32 6.90
CA TYR A 184 2.73 -8.03 5.89
C TYR A 184 2.97 -7.44 4.51
N THR A 185 2.84 -8.28 3.48
CA THR A 185 2.82 -7.82 2.08
C THR A 185 1.42 -7.97 1.48
N LEU A 186 0.90 -6.92 0.85
CA LEU A 186 -0.29 -6.95 0.00
C LEU A 186 0.15 -6.87 -1.47
N TRP A 187 -0.06 -7.95 -2.21
CA TRP A 187 0.31 -7.98 -3.63
C TRP A 187 -0.72 -7.26 -4.53
N ASN A 188 -0.40 -7.13 -5.82
CA ASN A 188 -1.38 -6.81 -6.85
C ASN A 188 -2.55 -7.82 -6.82
N MET A 189 -3.69 -7.47 -7.43
CA MET A 189 -4.88 -8.33 -7.39
C MET A 189 -4.62 -9.68 -8.04
N SER A 190 -5.33 -10.71 -7.54
CA SER A 190 -5.40 -12.00 -8.21
C SER A 190 -5.93 -11.85 -9.63
N ARG A 191 -5.63 -12.79 -10.53
CA ARG A 191 -6.13 -12.72 -11.91
C ARG A 191 -7.66 -12.69 -11.96
N ASP A 192 -8.33 -13.48 -11.12
CA ASP A 192 -9.78 -13.56 -11.09
C ASP A 192 -10.42 -12.30 -10.50
N GLY A 193 -9.86 -11.75 -9.42
CA GLY A 193 -10.33 -10.49 -8.87
C GLY A 193 -10.07 -9.29 -9.78
N PHE A 194 -8.91 -9.26 -10.42
CA PHE A 194 -8.60 -8.25 -11.42
C PHE A 194 -9.54 -8.34 -12.62
N LYS A 195 -9.98 -9.55 -13.00
CA LYS A 195 -11.00 -9.74 -14.04
C LYS A 195 -12.34 -9.12 -13.64
N GLN A 196 -12.79 -9.31 -12.40
CA GLN A 196 -14.01 -8.67 -11.91
C GLN A 196 -13.91 -7.13 -11.98
N LEU A 197 -12.74 -6.56 -11.65
CA LEU A 197 -12.48 -5.13 -11.78
C LEU A 197 -12.41 -4.65 -13.26
N TYR A 198 -11.89 -5.48 -14.16
CA TYR A 198 -11.86 -5.20 -15.60
C TYR A 198 -13.26 -5.22 -16.23
N GLU A 199 -14.13 -6.14 -15.79
CA GLU A 199 -15.47 -6.34 -16.34
C GLU A 199 -16.38 -5.11 -16.14
N VAL A 200 -16.24 -4.37 -15.03
CA VAL A 200 -17.03 -3.15 -14.76
C VAL A 200 -16.69 -1.94 -15.65
N LEU A 201 -15.57 -2.00 -16.37
CA LEU A 201 -15.15 -0.93 -17.29
C LEU A 201 -16.07 -0.86 -18.52
N PRO A 202 -16.14 0.29 -19.23
CA PRO A 202 -16.84 0.36 -20.52
C PRO A 202 -16.01 -0.21 -21.67
N ASP A 203 -16.71 -0.62 -22.73
CA ASP A 203 -16.11 -0.84 -24.04
C ASP A 203 -15.86 0.50 -24.79
N PRO A 204 -14.90 0.53 -25.74
CA PRO A 204 -14.00 -0.56 -26.12
C PRO A 204 -12.84 -0.77 -25.13
N LYS A 205 -12.46 -2.03 -24.91
CA LYS A 205 -11.33 -2.45 -24.06
C LYS A 205 -10.32 -3.26 -24.87
N LEU A 206 -9.06 -3.26 -24.44
CA LEU A 206 -8.10 -4.28 -24.86
C LEU A 206 -8.53 -5.65 -24.32
N PRO A 207 -8.19 -6.76 -25.01
CA PRO A 207 -8.45 -8.10 -24.49
C PRO A 207 -7.88 -8.28 -23.08
N PHE A 208 -8.64 -8.95 -22.21
CA PHE A 208 -8.28 -9.11 -20.80
C PHE A 208 -6.88 -9.70 -20.61
N ASP A 209 -6.50 -10.69 -21.42
CA ASP A 209 -5.19 -11.33 -21.31
C ASP A 209 -4.03 -10.38 -21.61
N ASP A 210 -4.20 -9.47 -22.58
CA ASP A 210 -3.21 -8.44 -22.87
C ASP A 210 -3.11 -7.44 -21.73
N VAL A 211 -4.25 -7.02 -21.17
CA VAL A 211 -4.31 -6.13 -20.00
C VAL A 211 -3.65 -6.79 -18.79
N TRP A 212 -3.90 -8.08 -18.55
CA TRP A 212 -3.27 -8.84 -17.47
C TRP A 212 -1.74 -8.86 -17.62
N ARG A 213 -1.24 -9.18 -18.82
CA ARG A 213 0.21 -9.25 -19.11
C ARG A 213 0.94 -7.93 -18.92
N ILE A 214 0.29 -6.79 -19.16
CA ILE A 214 0.94 -5.48 -18.99
C ILE A 214 0.74 -4.89 -17.58
N THR A 215 -0.37 -5.20 -16.91
CA THR A 215 -0.67 -4.63 -15.58
C THR A 215 -0.18 -5.49 -14.42
N GLY A 216 -0.08 -6.82 -14.61
CA GLY A 216 0.19 -7.77 -13.53
C GLY A 216 -0.84 -7.69 -12.40
N GLY A 217 -2.09 -7.34 -12.72
CA GLY A 217 -3.17 -7.22 -11.74
C GLY A 217 -3.18 -5.90 -10.96
N ASN A 218 -2.41 -4.89 -11.36
CA ASN A 218 -2.35 -3.61 -10.65
C ASN A 218 -3.54 -2.69 -11.00
N PRO A 219 -4.42 -2.36 -10.04
CA PRO A 219 -5.59 -1.50 -10.28
C PRO A 219 -5.26 -0.10 -10.80
N ARG A 220 -4.17 0.51 -10.31
CA ARG A 220 -3.79 1.86 -10.72
C ARG A 220 -3.33 1.90 -12.16
N ILE A 221 -2.51 0.94 -12.61
CA ILE A 221 -2.11 0.87 -14.02
C ILE A 221 -3.33 0.63 -14.91
N LEU A 222 -4.28 -0.22 -14.49
CA LEU A 222 -5.54 -0.40 -15.22
C LEU A 222 -6.29 0.93 -15.37
N GLU A 223 -6.42 1.70 -14.29
CA GLU A 223 -7.08 3.00 -14.34
C GLU A 223 -6.36 3.99 -15.27
N ILE A 224 -5.03 4.04 -15.22
CA ILE A 224 -4.21 4.90 -16.07
C ILE A 224 -4.38 4.49 -17.55
N LEU A 225 -4.41 3.20 -17.86
CA LEU A 225 -4.67 2.71 -19.22
C LEU A 225 -6.04 3.20 -19.73
N VAL A 226 -7.10 3.07 -18.92
CA VAL A 226 -8.44 3.54 -19.29
C VAL A 226 -8.43 5.06 -19.54
N LYS A 227 -7.81 5.84 -18.64
CA LYS A 227 -7.69 7.30 -18.77
C LYS A 227 -6.94 7.75 -20.02
N ASN A 228 -5.99 6.94 -20.50
CA ASN A 228 -5.20 7.20 -21.70
C ASN A 228 -5.72 6.45 -22.94
N GLY A 229 -6.99 6.03 -22.94
CA GLY A 229 -7.60 5.38 -24.11
C GLY A 229 -6.89 4.09 -24.53
N TRP A 230 -6.38 3.34 -23.56
CA TRP A 230 -5.61 2.10 -23.74
C TRP A 230 -4.27 2.27 -24.47
N ASN A 231 -3.76 3.50 -24.58
CA ASN A 231 -2.44 3.74 -25.18
C ASN A 231 -1.32 3.36 -24.20
N VAL A 232 -0.74 2.17 -24.40
CA VAL A 232 0.32 1.61 -23.56
C VAL A 232 1.60 2.46 -23.61
N ASP A 233 1.93 3.03 -24.76
CA ASP A 233 3.16 3.84 -24.93
C ASP A 233 3.13 5.12 -24.11
N ILE A 234 1.97 5.78 -24.02
CA ILE A 234 1.79 6.94 -23.15
C ILE A 234 2.06 6.55 -21.70
N VAL A 235 1.56 5.39 -21.25
CA VAL A 235 1.77 4.92 -19.86
C VAL A 235 3.25 4.62 -19.60
N ILE A 236 3.93 3.94 -20.52
CA ILE A 236 5.36 3.65 -20.41
C ILE A 236 6.16 4.97 -20.35
N ASN A 237 5.88 5.91 -21.25
CA ASN A 237 6.58 7.19 -21.29
C ASN A 237 6.35 8.01 -20.01
N ASN A 238 5.14 7.96 -19.44
CA ASN A 238 4.85 8.59 -18.15
C ASN A 238 5.68 7.98 -17.02
N ILE A 239 5.91 6.65 -17.02
CA ILE A 239 6.80 6.00 -16.04
C ILE A 239 8.25 6.43 -16.27
N VAL A 240 8.72 6.45 -17.53
CA VAL A 240 10.08 6.90 -17.89
C VAL A 240 10.36 8.31 -17.36
N VAL A 241 9.45 9.24 -17.65
CA VAL A 241 9.56 10.65 -17.22
C VAL A 241 9.40 10.77 -15.70
N GLY A 242 8.35 10.18 -15.14
CA GLY A 242 8.00 10.31 -13.72
C GLY A 242 9.07 9.72 -12.79
N LYS A 243 9.74 8.64 -13.20
CA LYS A 243 10.85 8.02 -12.44
C LYS A 243 12.22 8.59 -12.82
N ARG A 244 12.29 9.51 -13.80
CA ARG A 244 13.53 10.09 -14.36
C ARG A 244 14.51 9.01 -14.81
N LEU A 245 14.02 8.03 -15.57
CA LEU A 245 14.81 6.85 -15.92
C LEU A 245 16.01 7.17 -16.82
N VAL A 246 15.87 8.15 -17.71
CA VAL A 246 16.98 8.61 -18.57
C VAL A 246 18.14 9.10 -17.71
N ASP A 247 17.89 10.03 -16.77
CA ASP A 247 18.90 10.52 -15.85
C ASP A 247 19.53 9.40 -15.01
N VAL A 248 18.73 8.42 -14.57
CA VAL A 248 19.23 7.27 -13.81
C VAL A 248 20.20 6.45 -14.65
N ILE A 249 19.84 6.16 -15.90
CA ILE A 249 20.62 5.30 -16.80
C ILE A 249 21.85 6.02 -17.34
N ASP A 250 21.79 7.33 -17.59
CA ASP A 250 22.92 8.14 -18.04
C ASP A 250 24.04 8.20 -16.99
N ASN A 251 23.67 8.13 -15.70
CA ASN A 251 24.62 8.09 -14.59
C ASN A 251 25.16 6.68 -14.28
N MET A 252 24.70 5.64 -14.98
CA MET A 252 25.20 4.27 -14.82
C MET A 252 26.40 3.99 -15.71
N ASN A 253 27.36 3.23 -15.19
CA ASN A 253 28.44 2.66 -16.00
C ASN A 253 27.97 1.42 -16.79
N ASP A 254 28.77 0.94 -17.73
CA ASP A 254 28.41 -0.20 -18.59
C ASP A 254 28.14 -1.49 -17.81
N TYR A 255 28.87 -1.69 -16.70
CA TYR A 255 28.68 -2.84 -15.82
C TYR A 255 27.32 -2.78 -15.10
N GLU A 256 26.92 -1.59 -14.64
CA GLU A 256 25.61 -1.38 -14.05
C GLU A 256 24.48 -1.57 -15.05
N LYS A 257 24.66 -1.09 -16.29
CA LYS A 257 23.70 -1.32 -17.39
C LYS A 257 23.57 -2.81 -17.72
N ASP A 258 24.66 -3.58 -17.70
CA ASP A 258 24.62 -5.04 -17.91
C ASP A 258 23.82 -5.77 -16.82
N ILE A 259 24.02 -5.41 -15.56
CA ILE A 259 23.20 -5.94 -14.45
C ILE A 259 21.74 -5.56 -14.62
N LEU A 260 21.44 -4.32 -15.02
CA LEU A 260 20.06 -3.88 -15.23
C LEU A 260 19.38 -4.63 -16.38
N ARG A 261 20.10 -4.92 -17.47
CA ARG A 261 19.61 -5.79 -18.56
C ARG A 261 19.28 -7.20 -18.06
N LYS A 262 20.13 -7.78 -17.21
CA LYS A 262 19.85 -9.08 -16.57
C LYS A 262 18.62 -9.00 -15.66
N ALA A 263 18.46 -7.89 -14.91
CA ALA A 263 17.32 -7.67 -14.02
C ALA A 263 15.98 -7.50 -14.75
N ILE A 264 16.00 -6.98 -15.98
CA ILE A 264 14.80 -6.90 -16.85
C ILE A 264 14.29 -8.31 -17.14
N GLU A 265 15.19 -9.25 -17.46
CA GLU A 265 14.81 -10.64 -17.74
C GLU A 265 14.48 -11.43 -16.47
N ASP A 266 15.25 -11.24 -15.40
CA ASP A 266 14.99 -11.84 -14.09
C ASP A 266 15.36 -10.87 -12.96
N PRO A 267 14.39 -10.30 -12.21
CA PRO A 267 14.67 -9.33 -11.15
C PRO A 267 15.54 -9.90 -10.01
N ASP A 268 15.65 -11.23 -9.88
CA ASP A 268 16.56 -11.84 -8.90
C ASP A 268 18.06 -11.68 -9.24
N ALA A 269 18.40 -11.21 -10.44
CA ALA A 269 19.77 -10.78 -10.78
C ALA A 269 20.30 -9.71 -9.81
N LEU A 270 19.41 -8.99 -9.12
CA LEU A 270 19.73 -7.94 -8.14
C LEU A 270 20.16 -8.48 -6.76
N ARG A 271 20.20 -9.81 -6.56
CA ARG A 271 20.67 -10.42 -5.31
C ARG A 271 22.18 -10.35 -5.13
N GLY A 272 22.93 -10.30 -6.24
CA GLY A 272 24.39 -10.30 -6.23
C GLY A 272 24.97 -9.11 -5.45
N LYS A 273 26.16 -9.29 -4.86
CA LYS A 273 26.87 -8.21 -4.18
C LYS A 273 27.19 -7.06 -5.14
N GLU A 274 27.39 -7.37 -6.42
CA GLU A 274 27.71 -6.38 -7.42
C GLU A 274 26.50 -5.53 -7.84
N ALA A 275 25.27 -5.96 -7.50
CA ALA A 275 24.04 -5.27 -7.84
C ALA A 275 23.53 -4.31 -6.73
N VAL A 276 24.30 -4.10 -5.65
CA VAL A 276 23.85 -3.34 -4.47
C VAL A 276 23.51 -1.88 -4.81
N SER A 277 24.32 -1.18 -5.61
CA SER A 277 24.07 0.20 -6.01
C SER A 277 22.76 0.32 -6.81
N ILE A 278 22.61 -0.50 -7.84
CA ILE A 278 21.46 -0.53 -8.74
C ILE A 278 20.20 -0.89 -7.98
N LYS A 279 20.25 -1.95 -7.16
CA LYS A 279 19.12 -2.37 -6.33
C LYS A 279 18.61 -1.22 -5.47
N LYS A 280 19.51 -0.49 -4.81
CA LYS A 280 19.15 0.66 -3.97
C LYS A 280 18.45 1.73 -4.82
N ILE A 281 19.00 2.07 -5.98
CA ILE A 281 18.39 3.05 -6.90
C ILE A 281 16.99 2.58 -7.35
N LEU A 282 16.83 1.32 -7.74
CA LEU A 282 15.55 0.78 -8.23
C LEU A 282 14.48 0.73 -7.12
N ILE A 283 14.87 0.46 -5.87
CA ILE A 283 13.96 0.52 -4.71
C ILE A 283 13.60 1.98 -4.41
N GLU A 284 14.57 2.90 -4.37
CA GLU A 284 14.34 4.33 -4.12
C GLU A 284 13.44 4.98 -5.17
N LYS A 285 13.53 4.53 -6.43
CA LYS A 285 12.65 4.98 -7.51
C LYS A 285 11.30 4.28 -7.53
N ASN A 286 11.03 3.34 -6.62
CA ASN A 286 9.85 2.49 -6.64
C ASN A 286 9.66 1.85 -8.03
N LEU A 287 10.70 1.19 -8.54
CA LEU A 287 10.66 0.40 -9.79
C LEU A 287 10.53 -1.10 -9.49
N ILE A 288 11.18 -1.52 -8.41
CA ILE A 288 11.12 -2.88 -7.89
C ILE A 288 10.62 -2.89 -6.45
N ILE A 289 10.27 -4.09 -5.99
CA ILE A 289 9.85 -4.37 -4.63
C ILE A 289 10.56 -5.64 -4.14
N TYR A 290 11.00 -5.63 -2.89
CA TYR A 290 11.35 -6.86 -2.18
C TYR A 290 10.08 -7.62 -1.81
N ILE A 291 10.03 -8.91 -2.11
CA ILE A 291 8.93 -9.78 -1.74
C ILE A 291 9.42 -10.90 -0.81
N PRO A 292 8.65 -11.25 0.23
CA PRO A 292 8.98 -12.38 1.08
C PRO A 292 9.16 -13.65 0.25
N VAL A 293 10.31 -14.31 0.38
CA VAL A 293 10.64 -15.53 -0.39
C VAL A 293 9.55 -16.58 -0.24
N TYR A 294 9.08 -16.72 0.99
CA TYR A 294 8.05 -17.66 1.31
C TYR A 294 6.65 -17.05 1.11
N ARG A 295 5.75 -17.85 0.54
CA ARG A 295 4.38 -17.46 0.16
C ARG A 295 3.34 -18.00 1.14
N GLU A 296 3.68 -18.13 2.42
CA GLU A 296 2.72 -18.53 3.43
C GLU A 296 1.85 -17.37 3.87
N SER A 297 0.57 -17.64 4.12
CA SER A 297 -0.45 -16.66 4.49
C SER A 297 -0.08 -15.77 5.69
N TYR A 298 0.81 -16.19 6.59
CA TYR A 298 1.20 -15.37 7.74
C TYR A 298 2.12 -14.18 7.38
N LEU A 299 2.69 -14.13 6.17
CA LEU A 299 3.51 -13.01 5.67
C LEU A 299 2.74 -12.07 4.75
N TRP A 300 1.48 -12.40 4.41
CA TRP A 300 0.71 -11.71 3.39
C TRP A 300 -0.64 -11.26 3.92
N ILE A 301 -1.08 -10.09 3.46
CA ILE A 301 -2.50 -9.77 3.44
C ILE A 301 -2.99 -10.18 2.06
N ASP A 302 -4.04 -10.99 2.02
CA ASP A 302 -4.55 -11.64 0.82
C ASP A 302 -3.62 -12.73 0.22
N VAL A 303 -3.93 -13.14 -1.02
CA VAL A 303 -3.18 -14.13 -1.79
C VAL A 303 -1.80 -13.59 -2.23
N PRO A 304 -0.70 -14.32 -1.97
CA PRO A 304 0.62 -13.97 -2.49
C PRO A 304 0.74 -14.18 -4.01
N PRO A 305 1.72 -13.55 -4.68
CA PRO A 305 2.07 -13.91 -6.04
C PRO A 305 2.63 -15.33 -6.14
N PRO A 306 2.68 -15.92 -7.35
CA PRO A 306 3.43 -17.15 -7.57
C PRO A 306 4.89 -17.02 -7.10
N GLU A 307 5.54 -18.15 -6.83
CA GLU A 307 6.95 -18.16 -6.42
C GLU A 307 7.87 -17.48 -7.44
N LYS A 308 7.56 -17.64 -8.74
CA LYS A 308 8.26 -17.00 -9.85
C LYS A 308 7.35 -16.95 -11.06
N ASP A 309 7.31 -15.80 -11.71
CA ASP A 309 6.64 -15.56 -12.99
C ASP A 309 7.38 -14.45 -13.72
N LEU A 310 8.30 -14.83 -14.61
CA LEU A 310 9.14 -13.87 -15.33
C LEU A 310 8.34 -13.09 -16.37
N GLU A 311 7.22 -13.61 -16.86
CA GLU A 311 6.36 -12.86 -17.80
C GLU A 311 5.80 -11.62 -17.09
N LEU A 312 5.34 -11.78 -15.85
CA LEU A 312 4.85 -10.67 -15.01
C LEU A 312 5.96 -9.90 -14.29
N GLY A 313 7.22 -10.31 -14.45
CA GLY A 313 8.36 -9.66 -13.81
C GLY A 313 8.50 -9.98 -12.31
N ILE A 314 8.10 -11.19 -11.90
CA ILE A 314 8.12 -11.68 -10.53
C ILE A 314 9.25 -12.70 -10.38
N GLY A 315 10.28 -12.35 -9.62
CA GLY A 315 11.31 -13.26 -9.14
C GLY A 315 10.91 -13.94 -7.82
N ARG A 316 11.86 -14.62 -7.19
CA ARG A 316 11.68 -15.21 -5.86
C ARG A 316 11.86 -14.18 -4.75
N HIS A 317 12.78 -13.23 -4.92
CA HIS A 317 13.16 -12.22 -3.90
C HIS A 317 12.76 -10.80 -4.30
N TYR A 318 12.78 -10.51 -5.60
CA TYR A 318 12.42 -9.20 -6.13
C TYR A 318 11.36 -9.34 -7.21
N ALA A 319 10.54 -8.31 -7.35
CA ALA A 319 9.63 -8.19 -8.48
C ALA A 319 9.62 -6.75 -8.97
N TRP A 320 9.33 -6.57 -10.25
CA TRP A 320 8.95 -5.27 -10.78
C TRP A 320 7.60 -4.86 -10.18
N GLN A 321 7.39 -3.57 -9.96
CA GLN A 321 6.12 -3.04 -9.43
C GLN A 321 4.93 -3.50 -10.29
N THR A 322 5.10 -3.41 -11.61
CA THR A 322 4.24 -3.98 -12.65
C THR A 322 5.06 -4.33 -13.88
N PRO A 323 4.54 -5.15 -14.82
CA PRO A 323 5.20 -5.42 -16.10
C PRO A 323 5.53 -4.15 -16.91
N LEU A 324 4.70 -3.10 -16.84
CA LEU A 324 5.02 -1.81 -17.49
C LEU A 324 6.20 -1.06 -16.85
N HIS A 325 6.48 -1.24 -15.56
CA HIS A 325 7.69 -0.66 -14.96
C HIS A 325 8.95 -1.31 -15.54
N ARG A 326 8.95 -2.63 -15.74
CA ARG A 326 10.03 -3.33 -16.44
C ARG A 326 10.19 -2.79 -17.86
N GLU A 327 9.08 -2.62 -18.59
CA GLU A 327 9.13 -2.13 -19.97
C GLU A 327 9.64 -0.68 -20.07
N ALA A 328 9.28 0.17 -19.10
CA ALA A 328 9.82 1.52 -19.02
C ALA A 328 11.34 1.55 -18.83
N VAL A 329 11.89 0.65 -18.00
CA VAL A 329 13.33 0.51 -17.84
C VAL A 329 14.00 -0.02 -19.11
N ARG A 330 13.41 -1.01 -19.77
CA ARG A 330 13.89 -1.53 -21.06
C ARG A 330 13.97 -0.42 -22.10
N ARG A 331 12.88 0.32 -22.30
CA ARG A 331 12.81 1.45 -23.23
C ARG A 331 13.85 2.53 -22.93
N ALA A 332 14.08 2.83 -21.66
CA ALA A 332 15.05 3.85 -21.27
C ALA A 332 16.52 3.38 -21.42
N LEU A 333 16.78 2.06 -21.53
CA LEU A 333 18.11 1.50 -21.81
C LEU A 333 18.44 1.42 -23.30
N GLU A 334 17.42 1.39 -24.16
CA GLU A 334 17.53 1.28 -25.62
C GLU A 334 17.60 2.63 -26.33
N ASN A 335 17.09 3.68 -25.68
CA ASN A 335 17.30 5.08 -26.08
C ASN A 335 18.67 5.56 -25.60
#